data_AF-A0AAU8N0F2-F1
#
_entry.id   AF-A0AAU8N0F2-F1
#
_cell.length_a   1.000
_cell.length_b   1.000
_cell.length_c   1.000
_cell.angle_alpha   90.00
_cell.angle_beta   90.00
_cell.angle_gamma   90.00
#
_symmetry.space_group_name_H-M   'P 1'
#
loop_
_entity.id
_entity.type
_entity.pdbx_description
1 polymer ?
#
loop_
_entity_poly.entity_id
_entity_poly.type
_entity_poly.pdbx_seq_one_letter_code
_entity_poly.pdbx_strand_id
1 'polypeptide(L)'
;MGSIGARIEEALVERDQTQAALAAAVGLSESAMSKALAGTRSLSSIEAALIAEHLGVTMHWLVTGEADPFEVRAPARHSYDRPAGTYSCDPSADLQVLEDIALVYRQAQLT
;
A
#
# COMPACT_ATOMS: atom_id res chain seq x y z
N MET A 1 6.87 3.45 -17.23
CA MET A 1 6.82 3.53 -15.75
C MET A 1 7.28 4.91 -15.33
N GLY A 2 6.40 5.67 -14.68
CA GLY A 2 6.65 7.06 -14.29
C GLY A 2 7.49 7.22 -13.02
N SER A 3 7.64 8.45 -12.57
CA SER A 3 8.19 8.75 -11.24
C SER A 3 7.26 8.26 -10.12
N ILE A 4 7.70 8.32 -8.86
CA ILE A 4 6.82 8.10 -7.71
C ILE A 4 5.60 9.03 -7.78
N GLY A 5 5.81 10.30 -8.13
CA GLY A 5 4.73 11.29 -8.28
C GLY A 5 3.71 10.90 -9.34
N ALA A 6 4.15 10.45 -10.51
CA ALA A 6 3.26 9.98 -11.58
C ALA A 6 2.42 8.77 -11.13
N ARG A 7 3.00 7.82 -10.39
CA ARG A 7 2.26 6.67 -9.85
C ARG A 7 1.22 7.08 -8.81
N ILE A 8 1.53 8.06 -7.97
CA ILE A 8 0.55 8.61 -7.01
C ILE A 8 -0.60 9.27 -7.76
N GLU A 9 -0.31 10.05 -8.81
CA GLU A 9 -1.35 10.69 -9.63
C GLU A 9 -2.25 9.67 -10.33
N GLU A 10 -1.67 8.63 -10.94
CA GLU A 10 -2.42 7.52 -11.52
C GLU A 10 -3.33 6.83 -10.49
N ALA A 11 -2.81 6.48 -9.31
CA ALA A 11 -3.58 5.84 -8.25
C ALA A 11 -4.70 6.75 -7.70
N LEU A 12 -4.49 8.06 -7.66
CA LEU A 12 -5.53 9.02 -7.25
C LEU A 12 -6.67 9.09 -8.27
N VAL A 13 -6.35 9.09 -9.57
CA VAL A 13 -7.34 9.08 -10.65
C VAL A 13 -8.18 7.81 -10.61
N GLU A 14 -7.57 6.64 -10.43
CA GLU A 14 -8.30 5.37 -10.34
C GLU A 14 -9.28 5.28 -9.15
N ARG A 15 -9.06 6.10 -8.12
CA ARG A 15 -9.82 6.09 -6.86
C ARG A 15 -10.75 7.29 -6.72
N ASP A 16 -10.83 8.16 -7.72
CA ASP A 16 -11.57 9.43 -7.68
C ASP A 16 -11.18 10.31 -6.46
N GLN A 17 -9.90 10.29 -6.07
CA GLN A 17 -9.37 11.05 -4.93
C GLN A 17 -8.54 12.26 -5.39
N THR A 18 -8.51 13.32 -4.58
CA THR A 18 -7.73 14.54 -4.89
C THR A 18 -6.38 14.54 -4.18
N GLN A 19 -5.40 15.26 -4.76
CA GLN A 19 -4.10 15.49 -4.12
C GLN A 19 -4.24 16.17 -2.74
N ALA A 20 -5.19 17.09 -2.60
CA ALA A 20 -5.47 17.77 -1.33
C ALA A 20 -6.01 16.82 -0.26
N ALA A 21 -6.92 15.91 -0.63
CA ALA A 21 -7.44 14.89 0.28
C ALA A 21 -6.33 13.94 0.74
N LEU A 22 -5.46 13.50 -0.17
CA LEU A 22 -4.29 12.69 0.18
C LEU A 22 -3.36 13.45 1.12
N ALA A 23 -3.04 14.71 0.82
CA ALA A 23 -2.17 15.54 1.64
C ALA A 23 -2.71 15.65 3.08
N ALA A 24 -4.00 15.94 3.24
CA ALA A 24 -4.65 15.98 4.55
C ALA A 24 -4.58 14.62 5.27
N ALA A 25 -4.81 13.51 4.56
CA ALA A 25 -4.79 12.17 5.14
C ALA A 25 -3.40 11.74 5.63
N VAL A 26 -2.32 12.15 4.96
CA VAL A 26 -0.95 11.79 5.32
C VAL A 26 -0.22 12.87 6.13
N GLY A 27 -0.91 13.95 6.52
CA GLY A 27 -0.34 15.03 7.33
C GLY A 27 0.62 15.96 6.58
N LEU A 28 0.49 16.07 5.26
CA LEU A 28 1.26 16.99 4.41
C LEU A 28 0.47 18.24 4.07
N SER A 29 1.18 19.37 3.90
CA SER A 29 0.57 20.53 3.26
C SER A 29 0.38 20.29 1.77
N GLU A 30 -0.63 20.92 1.16
CA GLU A 30 -0.87 20.82 -0.29
C GLU A 30 0.37 21.24 -1.11
N SER A 31 1.10 22.27 -0.66
CA SER A 31 2.35 22.68 -1.32
C SER A 31 3.44 21.61 -1.23
N ALA A 32 3.57 20.92 -0.08
CA ALA A 32 4.53 19.84 0.07
C ALA A 32 4.16 18.64 -0.82
N MET A 33 2.86 18.30 -0.88
CA MET A 33 2.34 17.25 -1.76
C MET A 33 2.61 17.59 -3.23
N SER A 34 2.21 18.78 -3.69
CA SER A 34 2.42 19.22 -5.08
C SER A 34 3.90 19.17 -5.48
N LYS A 35 4.81 19.64 -4.62
CA LYS A 35 6.26 19.57 -4.88
C LYS A 35 6.79 18.13 -4.91
N ALA A 36 6.24 17.25 -4.07
CA ALA A 36 6.61 15.84 -4.06
C ALA A 36 6.18 15.13 -5.35
N LEU A 37 4.96 15.38 -5.82
CA LEU A 37 4.44 14.81 -7.07
C LEU A 37 5.21 15.32 -8.29
N ALA A 38 5.56 16.62 -8.29
CA ALA A 38 6.43 17.21 -9.30
C ALA A 38 7.90 16.75 -9.23
N GLY A 39 8.30 15.99 -8.20
CA GLY A 39 9.67 15.53 -8.00
C GLY A 39 10.67 16.59 -7.55
N THR A 40 10.19 17.79 -7.17
CA THR A 40 11.03 18.90 -6.70
C THR A 40 11.29 18.87 -5.19
N ARG A 41 10.57 18.00 -4.47
CA ARG A 41 10.78 17.67 -3.06
C ARG A 41 10.80 16.16 -2.91
N SER A 42 11.80 15.61 -2.24
CA SER A 42 11.82 14.19 -1.91
C SER A 42 10.77 13.85 -0.85
N LEU A 43 10.13 12.70 -0.99
CA LEU A 43 9.33 12.09 0.08
C LEU A 43 10.27 11.43 1.10
N SER A 44 9.98 11.59 2.39
CA SER A 44 10.61 10.75 3.40
C SER A 44 10.08 9.32 3.32
N SER A 45 10.80 8.36 3.90
CA SER A 45 10.34 6.96 3.95
C SER A 45 9.00 6.82 4.68
N ILE A 46 8.75 7.65 5.70
CA ILE A 46 7.49 7.68 6.45
C ILE A 46 6.37 8.24 5.58
N GLU A 47 6.61 9.35 4.87
CA GLU A 47 5.62 9.93 3.95
C GLU A 47 5.25 8.95 2.84
N ALA A 48 6.24 8.27 2.25
CA ALA A 48 6.01 7.24 1.24
C ALA A 48 5.22 6.05 1.79
N ALA A 49 5.50 5.61 3.02
CA ALA A 49 4.75 4.53 3.68
C ALA A 49 3.28 4.91 3.89
N LEU A 50 3.03 6.10 4.44
CA LEU A 50 1.67 6.60 4.70
C LEU A 50 0.87 6.78 3.40
N ILE A 51 1.53 7.25 2.33
CA ILE A 51 0.90 7.36 1.01
C ILE A 51 0.56 5.97 0.45
N ALA A 52 1.48 5.01 0.53
CA ALA A 52 1.24 3.64 0.06
C ALA A 52 0.06 2.99 0.81
N GLU A 53 0.04 3.12 2.14
CA GLU A 53 -1.06 2.63 2.99
C GLU A 53 -2.40 3.28 2.62
N HIS A 54 -2.44 4.61 2.48
CA HIS A 54 -3.67 5.32 2.13
C HIS A 54 -4.22 4.93 0.75
N LEU A 55 -3.33 4.72 -0.22
CA LEU A 55 -3.68 4.31 -1.57
C LEU A 55 -3.96 2.80 -1.68
N GLY A 56 -3.66 2.02 -0.65
CA GLY A 56 -3.84 0.57 -0.66
C GLY A 56 -2.89 -0.16 -1.63
N VAL A 57 -1.69 0.38 -1.81
CA VAL A 57 -0.64 -0.21 -2.66
C VAL A 57 0.57 -0.59 -1.81
N THR A 58 1.43 -1.48 -2.32
CA THR A 58 2.66 -1.82 -1.60
C THR A 58 3.68 -0.69 -1.71
N MET A 59 4.51 -0.52 -0.67
CA MET A 59 5.64 0.41 -0.72
C MET A 59 6.60 0.06 -1.87
N HIS A 60 6.81 -1.23 -2.13
CA HIS A 60 7.63 -1.71 -3.24
C HIS A 60 7.10 -1.16 -4.57
N TRP A 61 5.82 -1.37 -4.87
CA TRP A 61 5.19 -0.87 -6.09
C TRP A 61 5.25 0.65 -6.19
N LEU A 62 4.99 1.37 -5.09
CA LEU A 62 5.05 2.82 -5.10
C LEU A 62 6.44 3.34 -5.51
N VAL A 63 7.51 2.68 -5.06
CA VAL A 63 8.90 3.09 -5.30
C VAL A 63 9.43 2.58 -6.64
N THR A 64 9.20 1.32 -6.98
CA THR A 64 9.80 0.67 -8.16
C THR A 64 8.89 0.67 -9.38
N GLY A 65 7.57 0.75 -9.17
CA GLY A 65 6.56 0.51 -10.20
C GLY A 65 6.27 -0.97 -10.47
N GLU A 66 7.00 -1.88 -9.84
CA GLU A 66 6.85 -3.32 -10.02
C GLU A 66 6.02 -3.93 -8.88
N ALA A 67 5.36 -5.06 -9.14
CA ALA A 67 4.75 -5.82 -8.05
C ALA A 67 5.83 -6.33 -7.09
N ASP A 68 5.55 -6.36 -5.78
CA ASP A 68 6.48 -6.94 -4.82
C ASP A 68 6.59 -8.46 -5.10
N PRO A 69 7.77 -8.98 -5.48
CA PRO A 69 7.93 -10.41 -5.76
C PRO A 69 7.74 -11.28 -4.51
N PHE A 70 7.72 -10.67 -3.32
CA PHE A 70 7.49 -11.31 -2.03
C PHE A 70 6.17 -10.91 -1.37
N GLU A 71 5.25 -10.30 -2.12
CA GLU A 71 3.92 -9.97 -1.59
C GLU A 71 3.20 -11.26 -1.15
N VAL A 72 2.84 -11.33 0.13
CA VAL A 72 2.09 -12.46 0.66
C VAL A 72 0.62 -12.27 0.33
N ARG A 73 0.11 -13.07 -0.61
CA ARG A 73 -1.33 -13.12 -0.93
C ARG A 73 -1.90 -14.46 -0.53
N ALA A 74 -2.81 -14.45 0.45
CA ALA A 74 -3.46 -15.65 0.95
C ALA A 74 -4.98 -15.57 0.73
N PRO A 75 -5.62 -16.55 0.08
CA PRO A 75 -7.08 -16.61 0.04
C PRO A 75 -7.61 -16.99 1.43
N ALA A 76 -8.34 -16.07 2.06
CA ALA A 76 -8.98 -16.33 3.35
C ALA A 76 -10.41 -16.83 3.16
N ARG A 77 -10.78 -17.93 3.83
CA ARG A 77 -12.19 -18.35 3.91
C ARG A 77 -12.92 -17.41 4.87
N HIS A 78 -13.99 -16.79 4.40
CA HIS A 78 -14.83 -15.92 5.21
C HIS A 78 -16.11 -16.64 5.64
N SER A 79 -16.52 -16.40 6.87
CA SER A 79 -17.86 -16.75 7.34
C SER A 79 -18.86 -15.68 6.86
N TYR A 80 -20.10 -16.07 6.64
CA TYR A 80 -21.17 -15.14 6.30
C TYR A 80 -22.16 -15.07 7.47
N ASP A 81 -22.25 -13.91 8.10
CA ASP A 81 -23.26 -13.61 9.10
C ASP A 81 -24.55 -13.18 8.40
N ARG A 82 -25.51 -14.12 8.30
CA ARG A 82 -26.78 -13.89 7.61
C ARG A 82 -27.61 -12.75 8.25
N PRO A 83 -27.80 -12.70 9.59
CA PRO A 83 -28.45 -11.57 10.25
C PRO A 83 -27.82 -10.21 9.97
N ALA A 84 -26.49 -10.10 10.02
CA ALA A 84 -25.79 -8.83 9.80
C ALA A 84 -25.62 -8.48 8.31
N GLY A 85 -25.76 -9.47 7.42
CA GLY A 85 -25.49 -9.32 5.99
C GLY A 85 -24.01 -9.10 5.67
N THR A 86 -23.11 -9.46 6.60
CA THR A 86 -21.67 -9.17 6.49
C THR A 86 -20.86 -10.45 6.33
N TYR A 87 -19.73 -10.32 5.64
CA TYR A 87 -18.69 -11.33 5.61
C TYR A 87 -17.64 -10.99 6.66
N SER A 88 -17.17 -11.99 7.40
CA SER A 88 -16.07 -11.84 8.35
C SER A 88 -15.04 -12.94 8.16
N CYS A 89 -13.78 -12.58 8.24
CA CYS A 89 -12.67 -13.49 8.45
C CYS A 89 -11.89 -12.96 9.66
N ASP A 90 -11.48 -13.87 10.54
CA ASP A 90 -10.52 -13.56 11.58
C ASP A 90 -9.16 -14.15 11.17
N PRO A 91 -8.25 -13.35 10.59
CA PRO A 91 -6.97 -13.85 10.13
C PRO A 91 -5.96 -14.00 11.28
N SER A 92 -6.31 -13.60 12.52
CA SER A 92 -5.34 -13.51 13.62
C SER A 92 -4.69 -14.86 13.95
N ALA A 93 -5.43 -15.96 13.81
CA ALA A 93 -4.90 -17.30 14.02
C ALA A 93 -3.88 -17.74 12.96
N ASP A 94 -4.05 -17.26 11.72
CA ASP A 94 -3.20 -17.66 10.58
C ASP A 94 -2.02 -16.71 10.36
N LEU A 95 -2.08 -15.50 10.92
CA LEU A 95 -1.15 -14.40 10.62
C LEU A 95 0.31 -14.81 10.86
N GLN A 96 0.60 -15.41 12.02
CA GLN A 96 1.97 -15.83 12.35
C GLN A 96 2.51 -16.86 11.35
N VAL A 97 1.69 -17.83 10.95
CA VAL A 97 2.08 -18.87 9.98
C VAL A 97 2.37 -18.24 8.62
N LEU A 98 1.55 -17.29 8.19
CA LEU A 98 1.76 -16.57 6.94
C LEU A 98 3.03 -15.73 6.97
N GLU A 99 3.33 -15.07 8.10
CA GLU A 99 4.56 -14.31 8.30
C GLU A 99 5.80 -15.21 8.27
N ASP A 100 5.73 -16.38 8.91
CA ASP A 100 6.82 -17.37 8.94
C ASP A 100 7.09 -17.93 7.53
N ILE A 101 6.04 -18.27 6.77
CA ILE A 101 6.18 -18.71 5.38
C ILE A 101 6.86 -17.60 4.56
N ALA A 102 6.40 -16.36 4.69
CA ALA A 102 6.97 -15.22 3.97
C ALA A 102 8.45 -15.03 4.31
N LEU A 103 8.82 -15.21 5.57
CA LEU A 103 10.20 -15.12 6.04
C LEU A 103 11.08 -16.19 5.38
N VAL A 104 10.63 -17.45 5.34
CA VAL A 104 11.37 -18.56 4.71
C VAL A 104 11.61 -18.28 3.22
N TYR A 105 10.59 -17.80 2.49
CA TYR A 105 10.75 -17.47 1.07
C TYR A 105 11.73 -16.33 0.82
N ARG A 106 11.74 -15.29 1.67
CA ARG A 106 12.72 -14.20 1.58
C ARG A 106 14.15 -14.70 1.84
N GLN A 107 14.33 -15.59 2.82
CA GLN A 107 15.64 -16.14 3.16
C GLN A 107 16.20 -17.05 2.05
N ALA A 108 15.34 -17.86 1.42
CA ALA A 108 15.76 -18.78 0.36
C ALA A 108 16.35 -18.07 -0.87
N GLN A 109 15.93 -16.84 -1.17
CA GLN A 109 16.48 -16.06 -2.29
C GLN A 109 17.81 -15.34 -1.98
N LEU A 110 18.23 -15.31 -0.71
CA LEU A 110 19.52 -14.75 -0.31
C LEU A 110 20.66 -15.79 -0.33
N THR A 111 20.37 -17.00 -0.81
CA THR A 111 21.31 -18.15 -0.87
C THR A 111 21.67 -18.46 -2.31
#